data_AF-A0A820SEZ8-F1
#
_entry.id   AF-A0A820SEZ8-F1
#
_cell.length_a   1.000
_cell.length_b   1.000
_cell.length_c   1.000
_cell.angle_alpha   90.00
_cell.angle_beta   90.00
_cell.angle_gamma   90.00
#
_symmetry.space_group_name_H-M   'P 1'
#
loop_
_entity.id
_entity.type
_entity.pdbx_description
1 polymer ?
#
loop_
_entity_poly.entity_id
_entity_poly.type
_entity_poly.pdbx_seq_one_letter_code
_entity_poly.pdbx_strand_id
1 'polypeptide(L)'
;MNINLRELFLLALRRNRTAFVELFLDHDSSLMDIFNEPSELRELYMDTDEMKEYHGLLKECDTPLRVIHEVIQQFVEDRFEITDILSPASMTPNSELINENDDEVSTCCGRKQYRKPPDNDYNSNVQMERSTTDTVTHINVEKELFLWSIIAGRRDLALLLWSRGKNKICAALIAKLIYQIHAHRKNDNSYYQSADEFENLAIQILDKLNQTNDAL
;
A
#
# COMPACT_ATOMS: atom_id res chain seq x y z
N MET A 1 -1.36 16.30 -38.92
CA MET A 1 -0.89 15.29 -37.95
C MET A 1 -1.79 15.43 -36.73
N ASN A 2 -2.69 14.47 -36.50
CA ASN A 2 -3.63 14.57 -35.38
C ASN A 2 -2.91 13.97 -34.16
N ILE A 3 -2.51 14.80 -33.20
CA ILE A 3 -1.76 14.36 -32.03
C ILE A 3 -2.77 13.80 -31.03
N ASN A 4 -2.70 12.49 -30.75
CA ASN A 4 -3.53 11.86 -29.75
C ASN A 4 -2.94 12.11 -28.35
N LEU A 5 -3.44 13.14 -27.66
CA LEU A 5 -2.98 13.52 -26.32
C LEU A 5 -3.12 12.39 -25.29
N ARG A 6 -4.14 11.54 -25.42
CA ARG A 6 -4.37 10.40 -24.52
C ARG A 6 -3.23 9.39 -24.61
N GLU A 7 -2.83 9.04 -25.83
CA GLU A 7 -1.73 8.10 -26.08
C GLU A 7 -0.39 8.66 -25.60
N LEU A 8 -0.13 9.96 -25.84
CA LEU A 8 1.06 10.63 -25.33
C LEU A 8 1.11 10.68 -23.81
N PHE A 9 -0.04 10.89 -23.15
CA PHE A 9 -0.15 10.88 -21.70
C PHE A 9 0.17 9.50 -21.12
N LEU A 10 -0.43 8.44 -21.67
CA LEU A 10 -0.12 7.05 -21.29
C LEU A 10 1.36 6.71 -21.50
N LEU A 11 1.94 7.17 -22.61
CA LEU A 11 3.36 6.98 -22.88
C LEU A 11 4.23 7.72 -21.87
N ALA A 12 3.88 8.95 -21.51
CA ALA A 12 4.58 9.73 -20.49
C ALA A 12 4.52 9.05 -19.13
N LEU A 13 3.35 8.52 -18.74
CA LEU A 13 3.18 7.71 -17.54
C LEU A 13 4.07 6.47 -17.60
N ARG A 14 3.92 5.60 -18.61
CA ARG A 14 4.71 4.37 -18.77
C ARG A 14 6.22 4.61 -18.74
N ARG A 15 6.69 5.70 -19.35
CA ARG A 15 8.12 6.08 -19.43
C ARG A 15 8.63 6.90 -18.25
N ASN A 16 7.83 7.06 -17.19
CA ASN A 16 8.18 7.83 -15.99
C ASN A 16 8.66 9.27 -16.31
N ARG A 17 7.95 9.95 -17.22
CA ARG A 17 8.25 11.32 -17.64
C ARG A 17 7.40 12.31 -16.85
N THR A 18 7.70 12.46 -15.55
CA THR A 18 6.90 13.24 -14.59
C THR A 18 6.59 14.66 -15.06
N ALA A 19 7.56 15.40 -15.59
CA ALA A 19 7.33 16.77 -16.08
C ALA A 19 6.31 16.85 -17.23
N PHE A 20 6.25 15.82 -18.08
CA PHE A 20 5.23 15.75 -19.13
C PHE A 20 3.87 15.37 -18.57
N VAL A 21 3.83 14.45 -17.59
CA VAL A 21 2.58 14.09 -16.90
C VAL A 21 2.00 15.32 -16.21
N GLU A 22 2.82 16.10 -15.50
CA GLU A 22 2.42 17.36 -14.88
C GLU A 22 1.88 18.35 -15.92
N LEU A 23 2.63 18.57 -17.01
CA LEU A 23 2.20 19.43 -18.10
C LEU A 23 0.82 19.01 -18.64
N PHE A 24 0.61 17.72 -18.89
CA PHE A 24 -0.67 17.22 -19.38
C PHE A 24 -1.80 17.44 -18.38
N LEU A 25 -1.58 17.13 -17.09
CA LEU A 25 -2.59 17.29 -16.05
C LEU A 25 -2.93 18.75 -15.74
N ASP A 26 -2.00 19.67 -16.00
CA ASP A 26 -2.25 21.12 -15.86
C ASP A 26 -3.04 21.69 -17.02
N HIS A 27 -2.94 21.11 -18.22
CA HIS A 27 -3.67 21.55 -19.41
C HIS A 27 -5.04 20.89 -19.54
N ASP A 28 -5.16 19.61 -19.20
CA ASP A 28 -6.40 18.86 -19.34
C ASP A 28 -6.51 17.74 -18.30
N SER A 29 -7.27 18.00 -17.23
CA SER A 29 -7.55 17.02 -16.19
C SER A 29 -8.45 15.87 -16.66
N SER A 30 -9.16 16.02 -17.79
CA SER A 30 -10.00 14.95 -18.36
C SER A 30 -9.18 13.80 -18.94
N LEU A 31 -7.85 13.95 -19.06
CA LEU A 31 -6.95 12.86 -19.40
C LEU A 31 -6.96 11.74 -18.34
N MET A 32 -7.35 12.06 -17.09
CA MET A 32 -7.54 11.05 -16.05
C MET A 32 -8.74 10.13 -16.36
N ASP A 33 -9.70 10.57 -17.18
CA ASP A 33 -10.87 9.78 -17.54
C ASP A 33 -10.53 8.54 -18.38
N ILE A 34 -9.31 8.45 -18.92
CA ILE A 34 -8.80 7.24 -19.58
C ILE A 34 -8.86 6.05 -18.62
N PHE A 35 -8.65 6.28 -17.32
CA PHE A 35 -8.64 5.24 -16.30
C PHE A 35 -10.00 4.99 -15.65
N ASN A 36 -11.08 5.62 -16.15
CA ASN A 36 -12.43 5.23 -15.76
C ASN A 36 -12.75 3.80 -16.25
N GLU A 37 -12.06 3.35 -17.31
CA GLU A 37 -12.06 1.95 -17.71
C GLU A 37 -10.99 1.17 -16.92
N PRO A 38 -11.35 0.10 -16.20
CA PRO A 38 -10.38 -0.67 -15.40
C PRO A 38 -9.26 -1.33 -16.21
N SER A 39 -9.47 -1.54 -17.52
CA SER A 39 -8.52 -2.18 -18.44
C SER A 39 -7.22 -1.40 -18.58
N GLU A 40 -7.29 -0.09 -18.81
CA GLU A 40 -6.13 0.79 -18.97
C GLU A 40 -5.27 0.84 -17.70
N LEU A 41 -5.93 0.93 -16.54
CA LEU A 41 -5.24 0.89 -15.26
C LEU A 41 -4.59 -0.49 -15.05
N ARG A 42 -5.29 -1.58 -15.36
CA ARG A 42 -4.75 -2.93 -15.26
C ARG A 42 -3.52 -3.11 -16.16
N GLU A 43 -3.55 -2.64 -17.40
CA GLU A 43 -2.36 -2.68 -18.27
C GLU A 43 -1.18 -1.95 -17.65
N LEU A 44 -1.41 -0.79 -17.05
CA LEU A 44 -0.36 -0.02 -16.39
C LEU A 44 0.28 -0.77 -15.21
N TYR A 45 -0.54 -1.50 -14.43
CA TYR A 45 -0.04 -2.40 -13.38
C TYR A 45 0.70 -3.62 -13.95
N MET A 46 0.22 -4.22 -15.04
CA MET A 46 0.87 -5.36 -15.70
C MET A 46 2.22 -5.00 -16.34
N ASP A 47 2.42 -3.73 -16.69
CA ASP A 47 3.67 -3.20 -17.24
C ASP A 47 4.73 -2.94 -16.14
N THR A 48 4.43 -3.22 -14.87
CA THR A 48 5.28 -2.89 -13.72
C THR A 48 6.00 -4.14 -13.21
N ASP A 49 7.34 -4.11 -13.18
CA ASP A 49 8.15 -5.27 -12.81
C ASP A 49 7.86 -5.78 -11.40
N GLU A 50 7.57 -4.88 -10.46
CA GLU A 50 7.21 -5.17 -9.07
C GLU A 50 5.88 -5.92 -8.93
N MET A 51 5.04 -5.90 -9.97
CA MET A 51 3.72 -6.55 -9.96
C MET A 51 3.69 -7.90 -10.67
N LYS A 52 4.81 -8.35 -11.25
CA LYS A 52 4.88 -9.61 -12.03
C LYS A 52 4.36 -10.82 -11.27
N GLU A 53 4.68 -10.90 -9.98
CA GLU A 53 4.25 -11.97 -9.07
C GLU A 53 2.73 -11.97 -8.85
N TYR A 54 2.09 -10.81 -9.03
CA TYR A 54 0.66 -10.59 -8.82
C TYR A 54 -0.13 -10.55 -10.14
N HIS A 55 0.50 -10.78 -11.30
CA HIS A 55 -0.19 -10.79 -12.60
C HIS A 55 -1.34 -11.80 -12.68
N GLY A 56 -1.22 -12.94 -11.98
CA GLY A 56 -2.32 -13.91 -11.88
C GLY A 56 -3.56 -13.29 -11.21
N LEU A 57 -3.37 -12.67 -10.06
CA LEU A 57 -4.43 -12.00 -9.29
C LEU A 57 -4.99 -10.78 -10.03
N LEU A 58 -4.13 -10.00 -10.71
CA LEU A 58 -4.55 -8.85 -11.51
C LEU A 58 -5.44 -9.24 -12.71
N LYS A 59 -5.28 -10.45 -13.27
CA LYS A 59 -6.15 -10.95 -14.35
C LYS A 59 -7.54 -11.32 -13.86
N GLU A 60 -7.64 -11.79 -12.62
CA GLU A 60 -8.88 -12.27 -12.00
C GLU A 60 -9.67 -11.16 -11.29
N CYS A 61 -9.06 -9.99 -11.06
CA CYS A 61 -9.67 -8.88 -10.34
C CYS A 61 -10.23 -7.80 -11.27
N ASP A 62 -11.46 -7.35 -10.99
CA ASP A 62 -12.08 -6.22 -11.69
C ASP A 62 -11.38 -4.88 -11.41
N THR A 63 -10.74 -4.74 -10.25
CA THR A 63 -9.97 -3.54 -9.88
C THR A 63 -8.58 -3.90 -9.33
N PRO A 64 -7.51 -3.15 -9.70
CA PRO A 64 -6.17 -3.34 -9.16
C PRO A 64 -6.10 -3.11 -7.65
N LEU A 65 -6.99 -2.29 -7.07
CA LEU A 65 -7.03 -2.00 -5.64
C LEU A 65 -7.16 -3.24 -4.76
N ARG A 66 -7.91 -4.26 -5.21
CA ARG A 66 -8.04 -5.52 -4.49
C ARG A 66 -6.68 -6.25 -4.40
N VAL A 67 -5.89 -6.19 -5.47
CA VAL A 67 -4.54 -6.76 -5.48
C VAL A 67 -3.62 -5.93 -4.59
N ILE A 68 -3.73 -4.61 -4.61
CA ILE A 68 -2.92 -3.74 -3.72
C ILE A 68 -3.26 -4.00 -2.25
N HIS A 69 -4.52 -4.29 -1.92
CA HIS A 69 -4.90 -4.69 -0.57
C HIS A 69 -4.19 -6.00 -0.16
N GLU A 70 -4.19 -7.02 -1.03
CA GLU A 70 -3.48 -8.29 -0.76
C GLU A 70 -1.97 -8.08 -0.65
N VAL A 71 -1.39 -7.24 -1.51
CA VAL A 71 0.02 -6.85 -1.46
C VAL A 71 0.32 -6.21 -0.10
N ILE A 72 -0.42 -5.17 0.29
CA ILE A 72 -0.25 -4.49 1.60
C ILE A 72 -0.50 -5.46 2.76
N GLN A 73 -1.51 -6.33 2.68
CA GLN A 73 -1.86 -7.27 3.74
C GLN A 73 -0.76 -8.30 3.95
N GLN A 74 -0.29 -8.95 2.88
CA GLN A 74 0.84 -9.88 2.94
C GLN A 74 2.08 -9.21 3.57
N PHE A 75 2.30 -7.94 3.27
CA PHE A 75 3.41 -7.19 3.86
C PHE A 75 3.25 -6.78 5.32
N VAL A 76 2.04 -6.42 5.72
CA VAL A 76 1.74 -6.12 7.12
C VAL A 76 1.93 -7.39 7.94
N GLU A 77 1.50 -8.54 7.43
CA GLU A 77 1.71 -9.86 8.04
C GLU A 77 3.22 -10.18 8.17
N ASP A 78 4.03 -9.99 7.11
CA ASP A 78 5.49 -10.16 7.13
C ASP A 78 6.20 -9.26 8.19
N ARG A 79 5.67 -8.06 8.45
CA ARG A 79 6.23 -7.10 9.44
C ARG A 79 5.92 -7.49 10.88
N PHE A 80 4.80 -8.18 11.14
CA PHE A 80 4.48 -8.68 12.47
C PHE A 80 5.37 -9.86 12.88
N GLU A 81 5.88 -10.63 11.91
CA GLU A 81 6.87 -11.68 12.20
C GLU A 81 8.26 -11.11 12.55
N ILE A 82 8.61 -9.90 12.07
CA ILE A 82 9.91 -9.26 12.32
C ILE A 82 9.95 -8.53 13.69
N THR A 83 8.80 -8.17 14.27
CA THR A 83 8.76 -7.56 15.62
C THR A 83 9.13 -8.50 16.77
N ASP A 84 9.24 -9.81 16.54
CA ASP A 84 9.71 -10.75 17.56
C ASP A 84 11.23 -10.74 17.78
N ILE A 85 12.00 -9.93 17.03
CA ILE A 85 13.47 -9.82 17.17
C ILE A 85 13.91 -8.54 17.92
N LEU A 86 12.97 -7.67 18.32
CA LEU A 86 13.27 -6.48 19.13
C LEU A 86 12.44 -6.44 20.40
N SER A 87 12.66 -7.42 21.28
CA SER A 87 12.42 -7.25 22.71
C SER A 87 13.78 -7.10 23.43
N PRO A 88 14.04 -5.95 24.08
CA PRO A 88 15.29 -5.74 24.81
C PRO A 88 15.16 -6.39 26.19
N ALA A 89 15.55 -7.66 26.29
CA ALA A 89 15.77 -8.33 27.57
C ALA A 89 17.22 -8.89 27.62
N SER A 90 18.11 -8.01 28.08
CA SER A 90 19.28 -8.28 28.92
C SER A 90 20.20 -9.47 28.58
N MET A 91 21.43 -9.12 28.20
CA MET A 91 22.62 -9.85 28.66
C MET A 91 22.65 -9.90 30.20
N THR A 92 22.85 -11.09 30.78
CA THR A 92 24.05 -11.46 31.56
C THR A 92 24.04 -12.96 31.90
N PRO A 93 25.22 -13.55 32.22
CA PRO A 93 25.51 -14.97 32.00
C PRO A 93 25.56 -15.83 33.29
N ASN A 94 25.69 -17.14 33.05
CA ASN A 94 26.20 -18.23 33.91
C ASN A 94 25.20 -19.24 34.51
N SER A 95 25.40 -20.49 34.06
CA SER A 95 25.49 -21.77 34.79
C SER A 95 24.25 -22.26 35.55
N GLU A 96 23.81 -23.52 35.50
CA GLU A 96 24.47 -24.83 35.50
C GLU A 96 23.51 -25.86 34.86
N LEU A 97 24.00 -26.78 34.02
CA LEU A 97 23.97 -28.25 34.16
C LEU A 97 22.63 -28.97 34.45
N ILE A 98 22.52 -30.14 33.78
CA ILE A 98 21.78 -31.37 34.11
C ILE A 98 20.57 -31.72 33.20
N ASN A 99 20.91 -32.56 32.21
CA ASN A 99 20.37 -33.88 31.83
C ASN A 99 18.95 -34.16 31.30
N GLU A 100 19.00 -35.02 30.28
CA GLU A 100 18.23 -36.26 30.00
C GLU A 100 16.89 -36.18 29.22
N ASN A 101 16.99 -36.67 27.97
CA ASN A 101 16.19 -37.72 27.31
C ASN A 101 14.65 -37.65 27.37
N ASP A 102 13.99 -37.54 26.20
CA ASP A 102 13.38 -38.69 25.49
C ASP A 102 12.52 -38.24 24.29
N ASP A 103 12.31 -39.21 23.40
CA ASP A 103 11.65 -39.19 22.09
C ASP A 103 10.27 -38.50 21.99
N GLU A 104 9.98 -37.85 20.85
CA GLU A 104 8.89 -38.22 19.93
C GLU A 104 8.64 -37.21 18.79
N VAL A 105 8.24 -37.79 17.65
CA VAL A 105 7.90 -37.17 16.36
C VAL A 105 6.75 -36.17 16.48
N SER A 106 6.87 -34.96 15.90
CA SER A 106 5.68 -34.21 15.46
C SER A 106 5.93 -33.11 14.43
N THR A 107 5.20 -33.24 13.33
CA THR A 107 5.00 -32.29 12.24
C THR A 107 4.43 -30.95 12.75
N CYS A 108 5.13 -29.83 12.57
CA CYS A 108 4.63 -28.50 12.97
C CYS A 108 4.32 -27.59 11.78
N CYS A 109 3.20 -27.86 11.10
CA CYS A 109 2.41 -26.82 10.44
C CYS A 109 1.27 -26.41 11.38
N GLY A 110 1.56 -25.51 12.32
CA GLY A 110 0.59 -25.05 13.31
C GLY A 110 -0.27 -23.88 12.78
N ARG A 111 -1.40 -24.18 12.13
CA ARG A 111 -2.51 -23.21 12.02
C ARG A 111 -3.07 -22.97 13.41
N LYS A 112 -2.82 -21.80 13.99
CA LYS A 112 -3.47 -21.36 15.24
C LYS A 112 -4.97 -21.18 14.96
N GLN A 113 -5.77 -22.14 15.40
CA GLN A 113 -7.22 -21.97 15.52
C GLN A 113 -7.48 -21.00 16.68
N TYR A 114 -8.08 -19.85 16.38
CA TYR A 114 -8.63 -18.97 17.40
C TYR A 114 -9.74 -19.71 18.16
N ARG A 115 -9.54 -19.96 19.46
CA ARG A 115 -10.63 -20.34 20.37
C ARG A 115 -11.50 -19.09 20.61
N LYS A 116 -12.80 -19.21 20.32
CA LYS A 116 -13.81 -18.20 20.70
C LYS A 116 -13.87 -18.06 22.23
N PRO A 117 -13.97 -16.84 22.79
CA PRO A 117 -14.43 -16.64 24.16
C PRO A 117 -15.92 -17.03 24.30
N PRO A 118 -16.36 -17.45 25.50
CA PRO A 118 -17.71 -17.96 25.72
C PRO A 118 -18.78 -16.86 25.67
N ASP A 119 -19.96 -17.29 25.23
CA ASP A 119 -21.15 -16.52 24.94
C ASP A 119 -21.57 -15.61 26.10
N ASN A 120 -21.79 -14.33 25.80
CA ASN A 120 -22.58 -13.46 26.65
C ASN A 120 -23.75 -12.93 25.81
N ASP A 121 -24.93 -13.45 26.11
CA ASP A 121 -26.22 -13.07 25.54
C ASP A 121 -26.47 -11.57 25.74
N TYR A 122 -26.35 -10.80 24.66
CA TYR A 122 -27.06 -9.53 24.53
C TYR A 122 -27.73 -9.49 23.17
N ASN A 123 -28.98 -9.96 23.17
CA ASN A 123 -29.91 -9.81 22.08
C ASN A 123 -30.24 -8.32 21.91
N SER A 124 -29.57 -7.66 20.97
CA SER A 124 -30.02 -6.39 20.41
C SER A 124 -30.31 -6.62 18.94
N ASN A 125 -31.60 -6.76 18.64
CA ASN A 125 -32.16 -6.66 17.30
C ASN A 125 -31.77 -5.32 16.69
N VAL A 126 -30.64 -5.28 16.00
CA VAL A 126 -30.42 -4.36 14.91
C VAL A 126 -30.36 -5.23 13.67
N GLN A 127 -31.48 -5.34 12.97
CA GLN A 127 -31.48 -5.74 11.58
C GLN A 127 -30.65 -4.69 10.83
N MET A 128 -29.33 -4.88 10.80
CA MET A 128 -28.46 -4.23 9.85
C MET A 128 -28.78 -4.91 8.52
N GLU A 129 -29.74 -4.32 7.81
CA GLU A 129 -30.00 -4.63 6.42
C GLU A 129 -28.63 -4.71 5.73
N ARG A 130 -28.24 -5.94 5.36
CA ARG A 130 -27.27 -6.14 4.30
C ARG A 130 -27.95 -5.66 3.03
N SER A 131 -27.98 -4.34 2.87
CA SER A 131 -28.20 -3.71 1.60
C SER A 131 -26.96 -4.04 0.76
N THR A 132 -26.99 -5.20 0.11
CA THR A 132 -26.25 -5.44 -1.12
C THR A 132 -26.80 -4.46 -2.16
N THR A 133 -26.45 -3.20 -1.99
CA THR A 133 -26.56 -2.22 -3.06
C THR A 133 -25.27 -2.38 -3.83
N ASP A 134 -25.41 -2.86 -5.06
CA ASP A 134 -24.43 -2.73 -6.13
C ASP A 134 -24.09 -1.24 -6.29
N THR A 135 -23.23 -0.75 -5.41
CA THR A 135 -22.57 0.52 -5.60
C THR A 135 -21.47 0.23 -6.59
N VAL A 136 -21.69 0.63 -7.85
CA VAL A 136 -20.60 0.77 -8.82
C VAL A 136 -19.52 1.57 -8.10
N THR A 137 -18.46 0.88 -7.68
CA THR A 137 -17.37 1.46 -6.93
C THR A 137 -16.67 2.42 -7.87
N HIS A 138 -17.02 3.71 -7.78
CA HIS A 138 -16.36 4.74 -8.55
C HIS A 138 -14.87 4.68 -8.23
N ILE A 139 -14.07 4.21 -9.19
CA ILE A 139 -12.63 4.08 -9.05
C ILE A 139 -12.08 5.48 -8.79
N ASN A 140 -11.30 5.63 -7.71
CA ASN A 140 -10.60 6.88 -7.48
C ASN A 140 -9.28 6.83 -8.24
N VAL A 141 -9.33 7.23 -9.52
CA VAL A 141 -8.19 7.18 -10.44
C VAL A 141 -6.93 7.82 -9.87
N GLU A 142 -7.06 8.98 -9.20
CA GLU A 142 -5.92 9.68 -8.60
C GLU A 142 -5.22 8.82 -7.55
N LYS A 143 -5.99 8.17 -6.67
CA LYS A 143 -5.45 7.25 -5.66
C LYS A 143 -4.84 6.02 -6.29
N GLU A 144 -5.50 5.44 -7.29
CA GLU A 144 -4.99 4.26 -7.99
C GLU A 144 -3.66 4.53 -8.70
N LEU A 145 -3.56 5.66 -9.40
CA LEU A 145 -2.33 6.06 -10.07
C LEU A 145 -1.23 6.42 -9.07
N PHE A 146 -1.60 7.04 -7.95
CA PHE A 146 -0.65 7.29 -6.87
C PHE A 146 -0.09 5.96 -6.32
N LEU A 147 -0.95 5.01 -5.97
CA LEU A 147 -0.53 3.69 -5.49
C LEU A 147 0.36 2.97 -6.52
N TRP A 148 -0.06 2.98 -7.79
CA TRP A 148 0.72 2.43 -8.89
C TRP A 148 2.11 3.04 -8.95
N SER A 149 2.21 4.38 -8.88
CA SER A 149 3.48 5.08 -8.96
C SER A 149 4.44 4.73 -7.81
N ILE A 150 3.91 4.49 -6.61
CA ILE A 150 4.72 4.06 -5.46
C ILE A 150 5.21 2.63 -5.66
N ILE A 151 4.31 1.72 -6.03
CA ILE A 151 4.63 0.30 -6.27
C ILE A 151 5.65 0.14 -7.38
N ALA A 152 5.53 0.95 -8.44
CA ALA A 152 6.50 0.99 -9.54
C ALA A 152 7.82 1.67 -9.17
N GLY A 153 8.01 2.10 -7.92
CA GLY A 153 9.22 2.77 -7.44
C GLY A 153 9.45 4.17 -8.02
N ARG A 154 8.41 4.84 -8.54
CA ARG A 154 8.52 6.12 -9.27
C ARG A 154 8.29 7.31 -8.35
N ARG A 155 9.32 7.64 -7.56
CA ARG A 155 9.27 8.68 -6.51
C ARG A 155 8.69 10.02 -6.99
N ASP A 156 9.25 10.61 -8.05
CA ASP A 156 8.84 11.93 -8.53
C ASP A 156 7.37 11.96 -8.96
N LEU A 157 6.92 10.88 -9.60
CA LEU A 157 5.55 10.72 -10.06
C LEU A 157 4.58 10.53 -8.88
N ALA A 158 5.00 9.78 -7.86
CA ALA A 158 4.24 9.63 -6.63
C ALA A 158 4.07 10.96 -5.90
N LEU A 159 5.12 11.79 -5.82
CA LEU A 159 5.05 13.13 -5.23
C LEU A 159 4.09 14.04 -5.99
N LEU A 160 4.16 14.04 -7.34
CA LEU A 160 3.23 14.79 -8.18
C LEU A 160 1.78 14.40 -7.90
N LEU A 161 1.46 13.11 -7.93
CA LEU A 161 0.10 12.61 -7.73
C LEU A 161 -0.39 12.82 -6.29
N TRP A 162 0.49 12.64 -5.30
CA TRP A 162 0.21 12.93 -3.89
C TRP A 162 -0.16 14.40 -3.66
N SER A 163 0.54 15.32 -4.32
CA SER A 163 0.31 16.76 -4.15
C SER A 163 -1.09 17.18 -4.59
N ARG A 164 -1.68 16.47 -5.56
CA ARG A 164 -3.02 16.70 -6.13
C ARG A 164 -4.11 15.89 -5.41
N GLY A 165 -3.74 14.76 -4.80
CA GLY A 165 -4.66 13.85 -4.14
C GLY A 165 -5.25 14.35 -2.81
N LYS A 166 -6.32 13.68 -2.38
CA LYS A 166 -6.97 13.85 -1.07
C LYS A 166 -6.32 12.95 0.00
N ASN A 167 -6.58 13.24 1.28
CA ASN A 167 -6.08 12.46 2.43
C ASN A 167 -4.54 12.34 2.46
N LYS A 168 -3.85 13.48 2.32
CA LYS A 168 -2.40 13.56 2.16
C LYS A 168 -1.59 12.86 3.27
N ILE A 169 -2.04 12.92 4.53
CA ILE A 169 -1.37 12.25 5.65
C ILE A 169 -1.40 10.73 5.45
N CYS A 170 -2.58 10.14 5.26
CA CYS A 170 -2.73 8.70 5.05
C CYS A 170 -1.96 8.24 3.80
N ALA A 171 -2.07 8.99 2.70
CA ALA A 171 -1.39 8.69 1.45
C ALA A 171 0.14 8.67 1.64
N ALA A 172 0.70 9.63 2.38
CA ALA A 172 2.12 9.69 2.69
C ALA A 172 2.58 8.52 3.58
N LEU A 173 1.78 8.13 4.57
CA LEU A 173 2.11 6.97 5.42
C LEU A 173 2.06 5.64 4.65
N ILE A 174 1.12 5.49 3.71
CA ILE A 174 1.07 4.35 2.81
C ILE A 174 2.31 4.33 1.90
N ALA A 175 2.69 5.48 1.34
CA ALA A 175 3.91 5.60 0.54
C ALA A 175 5.15 5.18 1.32
N LYS A 176 5.31 5.70 2.55
CA LYS A 176 6.39 5.32 3.47
C LYS A 176 6.46 3.81 3.65
N LEU A 177 5.31 3.18 3.95
CA LEU A 177 5.24 1.74 4.18
C LEU A 177 5.73 0.96 2.95
N ILE A 178 5.20 1.26 1.76
CA ILE A 178 5.54 0.55 0.52
C ILE A 178 7.00 0.82 0.12
N TYR A 179 7.53 2.03 0.32
CA TYR A 179 8.95 2.29 0.05
C TYR A 179 9.88 1.58 1.03
N GLN A 180 9.55 1.46 2.31
CA GLN A 180 10.32 0.65 3.26
C GLN A 180 10.35 -0.83 2.84
N ILE A 181 9.25 -1.32 2.30
CA ILE A 181 9.15 -2.68 1.75
C ILE A 181 10.09 -2.85 0.55
N HIS A 182 10.09 -1.91 -0.40
CA HIS A 182 11.02 -1.93 -1.52
C HIS A 182 12.47 -1.88 -1.06
N ALA A 183 12.78 -1.01 -0.10
CA ALA A 183 14.11 -0.87 0.47
C ALA A 183 14.60 -2.19 1.07
N HIS A 184 13.72 -2.89 1.81
CA HIS A 184 14.06 -4.18 2.41
C HIS A 184 14.24 -5.29 1.36
N ARG A 185 13.31 -5.43 0.42
CA ARG A 185 13.36 -6.48 -0.62
C ARG A 185 14.53 -6.32 -1.59
N LYS A 186 14.82 -5.08 -1.99
CA LYS A 186 15.89 -4.78 -2.96
C LYS A 186 17.22 -4.46 -2.30
N ASN A 187 17.24 -4.35 -0.96
CA ASN A 187 18.38 -3.88 -0.17
C ASN A 187 18.97 -2.56 -0.73
N ASP A 188 18.10 -1.64 -1.12
CA ASP A 188 18.46 -0.37 -1.74
C ASP A 188 18.03 0.81 -0.87
N ASN A 189 19.03 1.58 -0.44
CA ASN A 189 18.86 2.74 0.44
C ASN A 189 18.14 3.92 -0.22
N SER A 190 18.08 3.98 -1.56
CA SER A 190 17.33 5.03 -2.27
C SER A 190 15.83 5.03 -1.91
N TYR A 191 15.29 3.84 -1.63
CA TYR A 191 13.90 3.69 -1.20
C TYR A 191 13.70 4.11 0.27
N TYR A 192 14.70 3.95 1.14
CA TYR A 192 14.62 4.51 2.50
C TYR A 192 14.54 6.03 2.47
N GLN A 193 15.34 6.69 1.61
CA GLN A 193 15.26 8.14 1.43
C GLN A 193 13.87 8.58 0.95
N SER A 194 13.28 7.82 0.03
CA SER A 194 11.91 8.09 -0.45
C SER A 194 10.88 7.89 0.66
N ALA A 195 11.03 6.86 1.49
CA ALA A 195 10.15 6.63 2.63
C ALA A 195 10.22 7.76 3.66
N ASP A 196 11.43 8.21 4.00
CA ASP A 196 11.68 9.32 4.93
C ASP A 196 11.11 10.64 4.39
N GLU A 197 11.19 10.87 3.08
CA GLU A 197 10.58 12.05 2.44
C GLU A 197 9.06 12.06 2.63
N PHE A 198 8.38 10.95 2.36
CA PHE A 198 6.94 10.86 2.61
C PHE A 198 6.56 10.94 4.09
N GLU A 199 7.37 10.37 5.00
CA GLU A 199 7.18 10.57 6.43
C GLU A 199 7.24 12.05 6.82
N ASN A 200 8.28 12.75 6.36
CA ASN A 200 8.44 14.18 6.63
C ASN A 200 7.27 15.00 6.07
N LEU A 201 6.73 14.65 4.91
CA LEU A 201 5.52 15.28 4.36
C LEU A 201 4.30 15.07 5.26
N ALA A 202 4.13 13.87 5.84
CA ALA A 202 3.04 13.61 6.78
C ALA A 202 3.17 14.45 8.06
N ILE A 203 4.38 14.50 8.64
CA ILE A 203 4.70 15.30 9.83
C ILE A 203 4.41 16.78 9.58
N GLN A 204 4.90 17.34 8.46
CA GLN A 204 4.68 18.75 8.12
C GLN A 204 3.19 19.11 7.99
N ILE A 205 2.35 18.20 7.50
CA ILE A 205 0.91 18.44 7.41
C ILE A 205 0.27 18.38 8.80
N LEU A 206 0.65 17.40 9.63
CA LEU A 206 0.16 17.29 11.01
C LEU A 206 0.53 18.53 11.83
N ASP A 207 1.76 19.00 11.73
CA ASP A 207 2.21 20.21 12.43
C ASP A 207 1.39 21.45 12.02
N LYS A 208 1.10 21.60 10.72
CA LYS A 208 0.23 22.68 10.23
C LYS A 208 -1.18 22.56 10.78
N LEU A 209 -1.74 21.35 10.85
CA LEU A 209 -3.08 21.14 11.41
C LEU A 209 -3.14 21.46 12.91
N ASN A 210 -2.12 21.04 13.67
CA ASN A 210 -2.03 21.34 15.10
C ASN A 210 -1.94 22.85 15.35
N GLN A 211 -1.06 23.55 14.62
CA GLN A 211 -0.93 25.02 14.71
C GLN A 211 -2.23 25.75 14.37
N THR A 212 -3.01 25.23 13.42
CA THR A 212 -4.29 25.86 13.04
C THR A 212 -5.36 25.63 14.10
N ASN A 213 -5.36 24.46 14.76
CA ASN A 213 -6.30 24.14 15.83
C ASN A 213 -6.00 24.92 17.12
N ASP A 214 -4.73 25.15 17.44
CA ASP A 214 -4.33 25.92 18.63
C ASP A 214 -4.62 27.43 18.49
N ALA A 215 -4.95 27.90 17.27
CA ALA A 215 -5.27 29.30 16.96
C ALA A 215 -6.78 29.62 16.95
N LEU A 216 -7.64 28.63 17.23
CA LEU A 216 -9.11 28.75 17.31
C LEU A 216 -9.60 28.73 18.76
#